data_AF-A0A0N9I242-F1
#
_entry.id   AF-A0A0N9I242-F1
#
_cell.length_a   1.000
_cell.length_b   1.000
_cell.length_c   1.000
_cell.angle_alpha   90.00
_cell.angle_beta   90.00
_cell.angle_gamma   90.00
#
_symmetry.space_group_name_H-M   'P 1'
#
loop_
_entity.id
_entity.type
_entity.pdbx_description
1 polymer ?
#
loop_
_entity_poly.entity_id
_entity_poly.type
_entity_poly.pdbx_seq_one_letter_code
_entity_poly.pdbx_strand_id
1 'polypeptide(L)'
;MREMADVTAQLVDASGDFLVALRSNEGFQQDLYDRLVGVLRDCAREWREADVVSKLAADVLVSIVPASWAAAESYAEPERQRIMAASFALYELVGECVYADHQFGS
;
A
#
# COMPACT_ATOMS: atom_id res chain seq x y z
N MET A 1 -16.55 15.53 -4.60
CA MET A 1 -15.11 15.54 -4.96
C MET A 1 -14.16 15.85 -3.78
N ARG A 2 -14.64 16.00 -2.53
CA ARG A 2 -13.80 16.33 -1.36
C ARG A 2 -13.31 15.10 -0.58
N GLU A 3 -13.91 13.93 -0.81
CA GLU A 3 -13.69 12.68 -0.06
C GLU A 3 -12.50 11.87 -0.63
N MET A 4 -12.44 11.67 -1.95
CA MET A 4 -11.30 11.01 -2.64
C MET A 4 -9.92 11.65 -2.41
N ALA A 5 -9.88 12.98 -2.20
CA ALA A 5 -8.64 13.72 -1.96
C ALA A 5 -8.04 13.40 -0.57
N ASP A 6 -8.89 13.03 0.39
CA ASP A 6 -8.46 12.71 1.76
C ASP A 6 -7.77 11.35 1.80
N VAL A 7 -8.41 10.32 1.24
CA VAL A 7 -7.83 8.96 1.26
C VAL A 7 -6.55 8.86 0.43
N THR A 8 -6.43 9.63 -0.66
CA THR A 8 -5.19 9.71 -1.46
C THR A 8 -4.05 10.32 -0.65
N ALA A 9 -4.29 11.43 0.06
CA ALA A 9 -3.26 12.08 0.85
C ALA A 9 -2.79 11.17 1.99
N GLN A 10 -3.73 10.52 2.68
CA GLN A 10 -3.43 9.55 3.73
C GLN A 10 -2.60 8.37 3.19
N LEU A 11 -2.88 7.90 1.97
CA LEU A 11 -2.13 6.81 1.35
C LEU A 11 -0.67 7.23 1.09
N VAL A 12 -0.48 8.44 0.56
CA VAL A 12 0.85 9.00 0.31
C VAL A 12 1.64 9.14 1.61
N ASP A 13 1.01 9.69 2.65
CA ASP A 13 1.67 9.89 3.95
C ASP A 13 2.02 8.54 4.60
N ALA A 14 1.06 7.62 4.71
CA ALA A 14 1.27 6.33 5.37
C ALA A 14 2.30 5.45 4.63
N SER A 15 2.26 5.45 3.28
CA SER A 15 3.25 4.73 2.47
C SER A 15 4.63 5.36 2.59
N GLY A 16 4.71 6.70 2.60
CA GLY A 16 5.94 7.45 2.82
C GLY A 16 6.59 7.10 4.14
N ASP A 17 5.83 7.22 5.24
CA ASP A 17 6.32 6.92 6.60
C ASP A 17 6.86 5.48 6.70
N PHE A 18 6.09 4.50 6.21
CA PHE A 18 6.50 3.09 6.24
C PHE A 18 7.79 2.84 5.42
N LEU A 19 7.86 3.35 4.19
CA LEU A 19 9.03 3.18 3.34
C LEU A 19 10.26 3.93 3.86
N VAL A 20 10.08 5.10 4.48
CA VAL A 20 11.16 5.84 5.12
C VAL A 20 11.74 5.05 6.28
N ALA A 21 10.92 4.48 7.15
CA ALA A 21 11.40 3.65 8.26
C ALA A 21 12.22 2.44 7.76
N LEU A 22 11.73 1.74 6.73
CA LEU A 22 12.44 0.62 6.12
C LEU A 22 13.78 1.04 5.49
N ARG A 23 13.83 2.17 4.78
CA ARG A 23 15.07 2.65 4.14
C ARG A 23 16.07 3.25 5.12
N SER A 24 15.58 3.72 6.26
CA SER A 24 16.42 4.29 7.33
C SER A 24 16.95 3.22 8.28
N ASN A 25 16.72 1.94 7.98
CA ASN A 25 17.16 0.79 8.77
C ASN A 25 16.57 0.78 10.20
N GLU A 26 15.36 1.30 10.38
CA GLU A 26 14.67 1.33 11.68
C GLU A 26 13.97 0.00 12.01
N GLY A 27 14.17 -1.03 11.19
CA GLY A 27 13.42 -2.29 11.29
C GLY A 27 11.99 -2.23 10.74
N PHE A 28 11.25 -3.32 10.92
CA PHE A 28 9.85 -3.43 10.58
C PHE A 28 8.99 -2.78 11.66
N GLN A 29 8.56 -1.55 11.39
CA GLN A 29 7.68 -0.78 12.25
C GLN A 29 6.22 -1.26 12.07
N GLN A 30 5.76 -2.12 12.97
CA GLN A 30 4.42 -2.73 12.92
C GLN A 30 3.31 -1.67 12.87
N ASP A 31 3.40 -0.61 13.67
CA ASP A 31 2.38 0.43 13.72
C ASP A 31 2.25 1.20 12.40
N LEU A 32 3.37 1.46 11.72
CA LEU A 32 3.38 2.12 10.40
C LEU A 32 2.79 1.21 9.32
N TYR A 33 3.13 -0.08 9.38
CA TYR A 33 2.54 -1.09 8.50
C TYR A 33 1.03 -1.21 8.71
N ASP A 34 0.56 -1.30 9.95
CA ASP A 34 -0.86 -1.44 10.27
C ASP A 34 -1.65 -0.19 9.85
N ARG A 35 -1.07 1.00 10.03
CA ARG A 35 -1.65 2.27 9.52
C ARG A 35 -1.78 2.24 8.00
N LEU A 36 -0.73 1.85 7.29
CA LEU A 36 -0.76 1.73 5.83
C LEU A 36 -1.82 0.72 5.35
N VAL A 37 -1.91 -0.44 6.00
CA VAL A 37 -2.94 -1.45 5.72
C VAL A 37 -4.34 -0.89 5.94
N GLY A 38 -4.56 -0.13 7.01
CA GLY A 38 -5.83 0.54 7.28
C GLY A 38 -6.21 1.50 6.15
N VAL A 39 -5.27 2.35 5.72
CA VAL A 39 -5.51 3.30 4.63
C VAL A 39 -5.75 2.60 3.30
N LEU A 40 -5.04 1.51 2.98
CA LEU A 40 -5.30 0.72 1.77
C LEU A 40 -6.70 0.10 1.77
N ARG A 41 -7.19 -0.37 2.93
CA ARG A 41 -8.58 -0.87 3.04
C ARG A 41 -9.61 0.24 2.86
N ASP A 42 -9.31 1.43 3.36
CA ASP A 42 -10.17 2.60 3.15
C ASP A 42 -10.16 3.04 1.68
N CYS A 43 -9.00 3.02 1.03
CA CYS A 43 -8.86 3.22 -0.41
C CYS A 43 -9.69 2.20 -1.20
N ALA A 44 -9.58 0.90 -0.89
CA ALA A 44 -10.32 -0.16 -1.56
C ALA A 44 -11.84 -0.01 -1.39
N ARG A 45 -12.30 0.50 -0.24
CA ARG A 45 -13.72 0.78 0.00
C ARG A 45 -14.19 1.99 -0.81
N GLU A 46 -13.43 3.08 -0.77
CA GLU A 46 -13.77 4.35 -1.44
C GLU A 46 -13.73 4.22 -2.97
N TRP A 47 -12.75 3.49 -3.50
CA TRP A 47 -12.52 3.38 -4.94
C TRP A 47 -13.26 2.23 -5.60
N ARG A 48 -13.98 1.41 -4.84
CA ARG A 48 -14.76 0.27 -5.38
C ARG A 48 -15.74 0.69 -6.48
N GLU A 49 -16.37 1.85 -6.33
CA GLU A 49 -17.33 2.41 -7.30
C GLU A 49 -16.72 3.53 -8.15
N ALA A 50 -15.42 3.81 -8.00
CA ALA A 50 -14.74 4.87 -8.72
C ALA A 50 -14.15 4.35 -10.05
N ASP A 51 -14.53 4.98 -11.16
CA ASP A 51 -13.94 4.67 -12.47
C ASP A 51 -12.49 5.15 -12.61
N VAL A 52 -12.07 6.09 -11.75
CA VAL A 52 -10.75 6.72 -11.80
C VAL A 52 -10.17 6.87 -10.41
N VAL A 53 -8.90 6.48 -10.27
CA VAL A 53 -8.04 6.85 -9.15
C VAL A 53 -7.14 8.01 -9.54
N SER A 54 -6.71 8.80 -8.56
CA SER A 54 -5.77 9.88 -8.83
C SER A 54 -4.44 9.32 -9.31
N LYS A 55 -3.72 10.08 -10.15
CA LYS A 55 -2.36 9.70 -10.58
C LYS A 55 -1.44 9.44 -9.39
N LEU A 56 -1.54 10.28 -8.36
CA LEU A 56 -0.71 10.18 -7.16
C LEU A 56 -0.99 8.86 -6.40
N ALA A 57 -2.25 8.47 -6.27
CA ALA A 57 -2.62 7.18 -5.70
C ALA A 57 -2.03 6.03 -6.54
N ALA A 58 -2.20 6.06 -7.86
CA ALA A 58 -1.66 5.05 -8.75
C ALA A 58 -0.13 4.92 -8.62
N ASP A 59 0.60 6.04 -8.56
CA ASP A 59 2.06 6.08 -8.37
C ASP A 59 2.47 5.38 -7.05
N VAL A 60 1.71 5.55 -5.96
CA VAL A 60 1.96 4.85 -4.69
C VAL A 60 1.66 3.36 -4.81
N LEU A 61 0.48 2.99 -5.32
CA LEU A 61 0.03 1.60 -5.41
C LEU A 61 1.02 0.74 -6.20
N VAL A 62 1.55 1.25 -7.31
CA VAL A 62 2.51 0.50 -8.14
C VAL A 62 3.92 0.43 -7.55
N SER A 63 4.28 1.36 -6.65
CA SER A 63 5.64 1.47 -6.12
C SER A 63 5.82 0.81 -4.76
N ILE A 64 4.78 0.72 -3.94
CA ILE A 64 4.90 0.35 -2.52
C ILE A 64 5.41 -1.08 -2.31
N VAL A 65 4.92 -2.04 -3.09
CA VAL A 65 5.34 -3.46 -3.03
C VAL A 65 6.80 -3.64 -3.47
N PRO A 66 7.22 -3.22 -4.68
CA PRO A 66 8.62 -3.39 -5.09
C PRO A 66 9.59 -2.58 -4.23
N ALA A 67 9.17 -1.41 -3.73
CA ALA A 67 10.00 -0.63 -2.80
C ALA A 67 10.21 -1.33 -1.46
N SER A 68 9.16 -1.97 -0.91
CA SER A 68 9.24 -2.73 0.33
C SER A 68 10.11 -3.98 0.18
N TRP A 69 9.96 -4.70 -0.93
CA TRP A 69 10.84 -5.84 -1.27
C TRP A 69 12.29 -5.43 -1.41
N ALA A 70 12.57 -4.35 -2.15
CA ALA A 70 13.94 -3.87 -2.30
C ALA A 70 14.57 -3.46 -0.96
N ALA A 71 13.79 -2.88 -0.05
CA ALA A 71 14.28 -2.54 1.28
C ALA A 71 14.59 -3.78 2.13
N ALA A 72 13.82 -4.87 1.99
CA ALA A 72 14.01 -6.12 2.73
C ALA A 72 15.43 -6.72 2.55
N GLU A 73 16.06 -6.51 1.38
CA GLU A 73 17.42 -6.98 1.09
C GLU A 73 18.49 -6.39 2.02
N SER A 74 18.21 -5.26 2.68
CA SER A 74 19.12 -4.64 3.65
C SER A 74 19.03 -5.27 5.05
N TYR A 75 18.07 -6.15 5.28
CA TYR A 75 17.81 -6.76 6.57
C TYR A 75 18.26 -8.22 6.63
N ALA A 76 18.71 -8.65 7.80
CA ALA A 76 18.96 -10.06 8.09
C ALA A 76 17.66 -10.78 8.49
N GLU A 77 17.68 -12.11 8.47
CA GLU A 77 16.60 -12.89 9.05
C GLU A 77 16.54 -12.72 10.58
N PRO A 78 15.34 -12.75 11.19
CA PRO A 78 14.02 -13.03 10.59
C PRO A 78 13.30 -11.79 10.01
N GLU A 79 13.92 -10.62 10.12
CA GLU A 79 13.27 -9.35 9.79
C GLU A 79 13.01 -9.21 8.29
N ARG A 80 13.95 -9.65 7.46
CA ARG A 80 13.74 -9.73 6.00
C ARG A 80 12.50 -10.53 5.64
N GLN A 81 12.33 -11.73 6.20
CA GLN A 81 11.14 -12.54 5.96
C GLN A 81 9.85 -11.84 6.40
N ARG A 82 9.87 -11.09 7.51
CA ARG A 82 8.71 -10.28 7.95
C ARG A 82 8.35 -9.20 6.94
N ILE A 83 9.34 -8.45 6.44
CA ILE A 83 9.13 -7.40 5.42
C ILE A 83 8.61 -8.02 4.11
N MET A 84 9.15 -9.17 3.69
CA MET A 84 8.70 -9.86 2.48
C MET A 84 7.25 -10.35 2.61
N ALA A 85 6.89 -10.95 3.75
CA ALA A 85 5.53 -11.40 4.01
C ALA A 85 4.53 -10.23 4.06
N ALA A 86 4.90 -9.14 4.72
CA ALA A 86 4.13 -7.90 4.73
C ALA A 86 3.93 -7.34 3.32
N SER A 87 4.98 -7.34 2.49
CA SER A 87 4.90 -6.85 1.11
C SER A 87 3.97 -7.71 0.24
N PHE A 88 3.93 -9.03 0.47
CA PHE A 88 2.98 -9.91 -0.20
C PHE A 88 1.54 -9.60 0.21
N ALA A 89 1.29 -9.33 1.49
CA ALA A 89 -0.03 -8.90 1.95
C ALA A 89 -0.43 -7.51 1.37
N LEU A 90 0.54 -6.59 1.22
CA LEU A 90 0.29 -5.30 0.55
C LEU A 90 -0.08 -5.50 -0.92
N TYR A 91 0.51 -6.47 -1.62
CA TYR A 91 0.17 -6.76 -3.02
C TYR A 91 -1.30 -7.13 -3.20
N GLU A 92 -1.84 -7.98 -2.33
CA GLU A 92 -3.26 -8.35 -2.36
C GLU A 92 -4.16 -7.12 -2.10
N LEU A 93 -3.83 -6.31 -1.09
CA LEU A 93 -4.59 -5.09 -0.76
C LEU A 93 -4.53 -4.02 -1.86
N VAL A 94 -3.38 -3.88 -2.52
CA VAL A 94 -3.24 -3.01 -3.70
C VAL A 94 -4.16 -3.52 -4.82
N GLY A 95 -4.25 -4.84 -5.01
CA GLY A 95 -5.21 -5.45 -5.93
C GLY A 95 -6.65 -5.05 -5.61
N GLU A 96 -7.06 -5.14 -4.35
CA GLU A 96 -8.41 -4.73 -3.91
C GLU A 96 -8.73 -3.24 -4.19
N CYS A 97 -7.72 -2.37 -4.26
CA CYS A 97 -7.90 -0.95 -4.57
C CYS A 97 -8.22 -0.68 -6.04
N VAL A 98 -7.89 -1.60 -6.94
CA VAL A 98 -7.98 -1.39 -8.40
C VAL A 98 -8.80 -2.46 -9.12
N TYR A 99 -9.27 -3.48 -8.40
CA TYR A 99 -10.09 -4.54 -8.96
C TYR A 99 -11.49 -3.98 -9.29
N ALA A 100 -11.78 -3.83 -10.57
CA ALA A 100 -13.13 -3.58 -11.03
C ALA A 100 -13.85 -4.93 -11.23
N ASP A 101 -15.02 -5.10 -10.62
CA ASP A 101 -15.92 -6.23 -10.90
C ASP A 101 -16.43 -6.09 -12.34
N HIS A 102 -15.61 -6.53 -13.30
CA HIS A 102 -16.10 -6.77 -14.65
C HIS A 102 -16.98 -8.02 -14.61
N GLN A 103 -18.27 -7.82 -14.34
CA GLN A 103 -19.30 -8.76 -14.74
C GLN A 103 -19.22 -8.89 -16.26
N PHE A 104 -18.51 -9.90 -16.75
CA PHE A 104 -18.76 -10.41 -18.09
C PHE A 104 -20.22 -10.90 -18.09
N GLY A 105 -21.11 -10.08 -18.64
CA GLY A 105 -22.53 -10.40 -18.76
C GLY A 105 -22.71 -11.78 -19.41
N SER A 106 -23.52 -12.62 -18.77
CA SER A 106 -24.03 -13.87 -19.32
C SER A 106 -24.95 -13.65 -20.52
#